data_AF-A0A0J8XUE0-F1
#
_entry.id   AF-A0A0J8XUE0-F1
#
_cell.length_a   1.000
_cell.length_b   1.000
_cell.length_c   1.000
_cell.angle_alpha   90.00
_cell.angle_beta   90.00
_cell.angle_gamma   90.00
#
_symmetry.space_group_name_H-M   'P 1'
#
loop_
_entity.id
_entity.type
_entity.pdbx_description
1 polymer ?
#
loop_
_entity_poly.entity_id
_entity_poly.type
_entity_poly.pdbx_seq_one_letter_code
_entity_poly.pdbx_strand_id
1 'polypeptide(L)'
;MHFKYTAVAASLTLALSLTGCGGDSDTSTTTGNTIKVIDGYLSQAEVCIDQNKNSVCDTGELLPTLTNAKGEITIPSDKAGYPIIARAVAGKTSDSDKLGTLGSSYELIAAAGSTVVTPFTTLAVVQEKTLDEVANELNLPADVISGDYVAMKANDEKAKAAHLLARSVTTELAPSVKDNQAAELTATTEKIQKEIDAQVNAGADLDNITVEIDDSGNASSVAIIQSLDAYLKDGDSQFISMNQAYAIDEGIFKVAVSGEGKLALTDKDGKEETINYTTEGNTLVVSSGANSERDTFIYIAENISLAVTEDSDLILWTKGDLKKSQPLAASYFEGKTWYYLSDDAPSNSKDAQPMVAKMVFGKDKVTITEPYADKQQEAMELPWKMDGDKLFIDFPDGDSDFSVTLYLEDKNMMAVYNYSKTRMGVYDLFIKHEDMAKSLYNEWKK
;
A
#
# COMPACT_ATOMS: atom_id res chain seq x y z
N MET A 1 -2.92 2.23 -23.45
CA MET A 1 -2.99 1.20 -24.51
C MET A 1 -2.62 1.84 -25.83
N HIS A 2 -1.41 1.65 -26.33
CA HIS A 2 -1.00 2.31 -27.57
C HIS A 2 -0.99 1.34 -28.75
N PHE A 3 -2.01 1.43 -29.62
CA PHE A 3 -1.90 0.88 -30.98
C PHE A 3 -1.08 1.82 -31.86
N LYS A 4 0.23 1.78 -31.68
CA LYS A 4 1.18 2.41 -32.61
C LYS A 4 1.47 1.45 -33.77
N TYR A 5 0.77 1.63 -34.88
CA TYR A 5 1.15 1.02 -36.16
C TYR A 5 2.47 1.64 -36.64
N THR A 6 3.56 0.88 -36.54
CA THR A 6 4.84 1.28 -37.14
C THR A 6 5.50 0.10 -37.84
N ALA A 7 5.96 0.36 -39.06
CA ALA A 7 6.47 -0.61 -40.01
C ALA A 7 7.76 -1.30 -39.53
N VAL A 8 7.79 -2.64 -39.66
CA VAL A 8 8.93 -3.48 -39.33
C VAL A 8 10.01 -3.34 -40.42
N ALA A 9 11.19 -2.87 -40.02
CA ALA A 9 12.44 -3.10 -40.74
C ALA A 9 13.24 -4.20 -40.01
N ALA A 10 13.43 -5.33 -40.67
CA ALA A 10 14.20 -6.47 -40.18
C ALA A 10 15.72 -6.22 -40.31
N SER A 11 16.50 -6.58 -39.29
CA SER A 11 17.94 -6.95 -39.36
C SER A 11 18.39 -7.52 -38.00
N LEU A 12 18.61 -8.84 -37.90
CA LEU A 12 19.90 -9.55 -37.94
C LEU A 12 20.78 -9.47 -36.67
N THR A 13 20.70 -10.53 -35.87
CA THR A 13 21.75 -11.28 -35.12
C THR A 13 23.03 -10.57 -34.64
N LEU A 14 23.37 -10.76 -33.36
CA LEU A 14 24.71 -11.21 -32.92
C LEU A 14 24.69 -11.74 -31.47
N ALA A 15 25.03 -13.02 -31.32
CA ALA A 15 25.38 -13.66 -30.07
C ALA A 15 26.83 -13.31 -29.70
N LEU A 16 27.10 -13.02 -28.43
CA LEU A 16 28.44 -13.05 -27.84
C LEU A 16 28.37 -13.57 -26.40
N SER A 17 29.26 -14.50 -26.12
CA SER A 17 29.39 -15.36 -24.95
C SER A 17 30.15 -14.73 -23.78
N LEU A 18 29.80 -15.23 -22.58
CA LEU A 18 30.54 -15.30 -21.30
C LEU A 18 31.95 -14.70 -21.18
N THR A 19 32.12 -13.89 -20.14
CA THR A 19 33.16 -13.92 -19.06
C THR A 19 32.56 -13.12 -17.88
N GLY A 20 32.66 -13.40 -16.58
CA GLY A 20 33.65 -14.10 -15.76
C GLY A 20 34.18 -13.09 -14.72
N CYS A 21 33.74 -13.14 -13.46
CA CYS A 21 34.53 -12.64 -12.33
C CYS A 21 33.99 -13.19 -11.00
N GLY A 22 34.82 -13.99 -10.32
CA GLY A 22 34.64 -14.32 -8.91
C GLY A 22 35.11 -13.18 -8.02
N GLY A 23 34.31 -12.89 -7.00
CA GLY A 23 34.70 -12.10 -5.84
C GLY A 23 34.30 -12.88 -4.61
N ASP A 24 35.30 -13.50 -3.98
CA ASP A 24 35.19 -14.09 -2.65
C ASP A 24 35.07 -12.93 -1.67
N SER A 25 33.85 -12.61 -1.26
CA SER A 25 33.57 -11.65 -0.21
C SER A 25 33.59 -12.38 1.12
N ASP A 26 34.58 -12.05 1.95
CA ASP A 26 34.67 -12.41 3.37
C ASP A 26 33.30 -12.22 4.04
N THR A 27 32.53 -13.31 4.14
CA THR A 27 31.31 -13.34 4.93
C THR A 27 31.75 -13.45 6.38
N SER A 28 31.85 -12.30 7.05
CA SER A 28 31.81 -12.25 8.50
C SER A 28 30.50 -12.91 8.93
N THR A 29 30.55 -14.19 9.29
CA THR A 29 29.40 -14.92 9.81
C THR A 29 29.04 -14.28 11.14
N THR A 30 28.03 -13.41 11.14
CA THR A 30 27.40 -12.90 12.35
C THR A 30 26.78 -14.09 13.08
N THR A 31 27.43 -14.53 14.15
CA THR A 31 26.86 -15.52 15.07
C THR A 31 25.62 -14.89 15.72
N GLY A 32 24.47 -15.52 15.55
CA GLY A 32 23.20 -14.94 15.97
C GLY A 32 22.05 -15.93 15.87
N ASN A 33 20.92 -15.55 16.46
CA ASN A 33 19.68 -16.32 16.39
C ASN A 33 18.80 -15.72 15.29
N THR A 34 18.30 -16.57 14.39
CA THR A 34 17.31 -16.13 13.42
C THR A 34 15.95 -16.06 14.08
N ILE A 35 15.29 -14.91 13.95
CA ILE A 35 13.90 -14.70 14.35
C ILE A 35 13.04 -14.45 13.11
N LYS A 36 11.71 -14.43 13.29
CA LYS A 36 10.77 -14.04 12.23
C LYS A 36 9.89 -12.87 12.64
N VAL A 37 9.64 -11.96 11.71
CA VAL A 37 8.61 -10.92 11.84
C VAL A 37 7.37 -11.37 11.07
N ILE A 38 6.25 -11.51 11.77
CA ILE A 38 5.05 -12.19 11.26
C ILE A 38 3.80 -11.36 11.57
N ASP A 39 3.17 -10.86 10.51
CA ASP A 39 1.73 -10.61 10.31
C ASP A 39 1.21 -11.76 9.42
N GLY A 40 1.31 -11.64 8.09
CA GLY A 40 1.98 -12.64 7.26
C GLY A 40 3.50 -12.46 7.31
N TYR A 41 4.28 -13.17 6.50
CA TYR A 41 5.73 -12.93 6.51
C TYR A 41 6.05 -11.51 6.02
N LEU A 42 6.61 -10.66 6.90
CA LEU A 42 6.92 -9.28 6.58
C LEU A 42 8.32 -9.17 5.98
N SER A 43 8.41 -8.91 4.68
CA SER A 43 9.65 -8.71 3.93
C SER A 43 10.03 -7.24 3.86
N GLN A 44 11.32 -6.93 3.91
CA GLN A 44 11.85 -5.57 3.90
C GLN A 44 11.41 -4.72 5.11
N ALA A 45 11.06 -5.36 6.23
CA ALA A 45 10.84 -4.68 7.50
C ALA A 45 12.18 -4.26 8.11
N GLU A 46 12.19 -3.10 8.75
CA GLU A 46 13.30 -2.62 9.55
C GLU A 46 13.23 -3.22 10.95
N VAL A 47 14.37 -3.52 11.56
CA VAL A 47 14.40 -4.15 12.89
C VAL A 47 15.37 -3.42 13.79
N CYS A 48 14.90 -3.09 14.98
CA CYS A 48 15.64 -2.36 15.99
C CYS A 48 15.77 -3.19 17.26
N ILE A 49 16.94 -3.10 17.87
CA ILE A 49 17.20 -3.68 19.19
C ILE A 49 16.96 -2.59 20.22
N ASP A 50 15.84 -2.67 20.96
CA ASP A 50 15.48 -1.70 21.99
C ASP A 50 16.37 -1.90 23.24
N GLN A 51 17.55 -1.29 23.19
CA GLN A 51 18.59 -1.53 24.20
C GLN A 51 18.28 -0.80 25.51
N ASN A 52 17.58 0.32 25.42
CA ASN A 52 17.21 1.15 26.56
C ASN A 52 15.85 0.77 27.17
N LYS A 53 15.08 -0.12 26.50
CA LYS A 53 13.79 -0.67 26.93
C LYS A 53 12.70 0.38 27.05
N ASN A 54 12.70 1.36 26.15
CA ASN A 54 11.70 2.42 26.13
C ASN A 54 10.57 2.15 25.11
N SER A 55 10.58 1.01 24.43
CA SER A 55 9.61 0.64 23.38
C SER A 55 9.57 1.64 22.21
N VAL A 56 10.71 2.28 21.92
CA VAL A 56 10.90 3.19 20.80
C VAL A 56 12.14 2.74 20.06
N CYS A 57 12.07 2.61 18.73
CA CYS A 57 13.29 2.39 17.97
C CYS A 57 14.06 3.70 17.82
N ASP A 58 15.09 3.85 18.65
CA ASP A 58 15.93 5.04 18.74
C ASP A 58 17.06 5.07 17.69
N THR A 59 17.68 6.24 17.55
CA THR A 59 18.84 6.41 16.68
C THR A 59 19.99 5.50 17.15
N GLY A 60 20.48 4.64 16.25
CA GLY A 60 21.57 3.70 16.52
C GLY A 60 21.13 2.29 16.96
N GLU A 61 19.82 2.06 17.12
CA GLU A 61 19.28 0.73 17.47
C GLU A 61 18.91 -0.12 16.25
N LEU A 62 18.80 0.52 15.08
CA LEU A 62 18.46 -0.12 13.81
C LEU A 62 19.57 -1.09 13.35
N LEU A 63 19.17 -2.30 13.00
CA LEU A 63 20.05 -3.28 12.35
C LEU A 63 20.31 -2.88 10.88
N PRO A 64 21.50 -3.19 10.33
CA PRO A 64 21.86 -2.82 8.96
C PRO A 64 21.13 -3.65 7.89
N THR A 65 20.52 -4.77 8.27
CA THR A 65 19.81 -5.67 7.36
C THR A 65 18.31 -5.60 7.59
N LEU A 66 17.54 -5.76 6.52
CA LEU A 66 16.10 -5.89 6.57
C LEU A 66 15.69 -7.37 6.64
N THR A 67 14.44 -7.63 7.02
CA THR A 67 13.88 -8.98 6.92
C THR A 67 13.82 -9.48 5.48
N ASN A 68 14.01 -10.79 5.29
CA ASN A 68 13.92 -11.42 3.97
C ASN A 68 12.46 -11.77 3.60
N ALA A 69 12.26 -12.42 2.44
CA ALA A 69 10.92 -12.82 1.95
C ALA A 69 10.14 -13.79 2.86
N LYS A 70 10.79 -14.41 3.86
CA LYS A 70 10.18 -15.27 4.88
C LYS A 70 10.03 -14.56 6.23
N GLY A 71 10.20 -13.24 6.25
CA GLY A 71 10.20 -12.43 7.47
C GLY A 71 11.42 -12.68 8.37
N GLU A 72 12.44 -13.40 7.89
CA GLU A 72 13.57 -13.79 8.73
C GLU A 72 14.63 -12.69 8.81
N ILE A 73 15.22 -12.56 10.00
CA ILE A 73 16.39 -11.74 10.26
C ILE A 73 17.26 -12.37 11.34
N THR A 74 18.57 -12.20 11.25
CA THR A 74 19.52 -12.68 12.27
C THR A 74 19.77 -11.61 13.32
N ILE A 75 19.49 -11.94 14.57
CA ILE A 75 19.79 -11.10 15.74
C ILE A 75 21.16 -11.50 16.29
N PRO A 76 22.12 -10.56 16.40
CA PRO A 76 23.42 -10.84 16.99
C PRO A 76 23.30 -11.43 18.39
N SER A 77 24.13 -12.43 18.73
CA SER A 77 24.01 -13.14 20.02
C SER A 77 24.17 -12.21 21.24
N ASP A 78 24.95 -11.13 21.14
CA ASP A 78 25.11 -10.11 22.18
C ASP A 78 23.89 -9.19 22.32
N LYS A 79 22.95 -9.25 21.37
CA LYS A 79 21.72 -8.46 21.33
C LYS A 79 20.46 -9.29 21.63
N ALA A 80 20.57 -10.62 21.70
CA ALA A 80 19.42 -11.52 21.90
C ALA A 80 18.67 -11.32 23.24
N GLY A 81 19.27 -10.63 24.22
CA GLY A 81 18.68 -10.35 25.54
C GLY A 81 17.85 -9.06 25.63
N TYR A 82 17.59 -8.38 24.51
CA TYR A 82 16.82 -7.13 24.46
C TYR A 82 15.48 -7.32 23.75
N PRO A 83 14.45 -6.50 24.05
CA PRO A 83 13.27 -6.41 23.23
C PRO A 83 13.61 -6.02 21.79
N ILE A 84 12.75 -6.44 20.87
CA ILE A 84 12.96 -6.23 19.43
C ILE A 84 11.74 -5.52 18.88
N ILE A 85 11.97 -4.43 18.16
CA ILE A 85 10.94 -3.68 17.45
C ILE A 85 11.13 -3.93 15.96
N ALA A 86 10.08 -4.35 15.27
CA ALA A 86 10.05 -4.42 13.81
C ALA A 86 9.18 -3.30 13.26
N ARG A 87 9.73 -2.47 12.38
CA ARG A 87 8.99 -1.41 11.68
C ARG A 87 8.58 -1.93 10.30
N ALA A 88 7.27 -2.06 10.13
CA ALA A 88 6.64 -2.19 8.84
C ALA A 88 6.44 -0.79 8.24
N VAL A 89 7.07 -0.51 7.11
CA VAL A 89 7.07 0.82 6.50
C VAL A 89 6.20 0.83 5.24
N ALA A 90 5.23 1.74 5.17
CA ALA A 90 4.37 1.90 4.00
C ALA A 90 5.18 2.12 2.72
N GLY A 91 4.78 1.48 1.63
CA GLY A 91 5.47 1.56 0.34
C GLY A 91 6.80 0.79 0.25
N LYS A 92 7.33 0.26 1.36
CA LYS A 92 8.62 -0.46 1.40
C LYS A 92 8.47 -1.91 1.84
N THR A 93 7.78 -2.13 2.96
CA THR A 93 7.57 -3.47 3.50
C THR A 93 6.45 -4.17 2.74
N SER A 94 6.62 -5.46 2.46
CA SER A 94 5.60 -6.32 1.85
C SER A 94 5.17 -7.38 2.85
N ASP A 95 3.88 -7.72 2.82
CA ASP A 95 3.30 -8.81 3.58
C ASP A 95 2.97 -9.95 2.62
N SER A 96 3.37 -11.19 2.94
CA SER A 96 3.10 -12.37 2.10
C SER A 96 1.63 -12.66 1.85
N ASP A 97 0.72 -12.06 2.62
CA ASP A 97 -0.72 -12.27 2.50
C ASP A 97 -1.37 -11.51 1.33
N LYS A 98 -0.73 -10.44 0.87
CA LYS A 98 -1.30 -9.54 -0.14
C LYS A 98 -0.26 -9.15 -1.18
N LEU A 99 -0.74 -8.79 -2.36
CA LEU A 99 0.14 -8.32 -3.41
C LEU A 99 0.60 -6.87 -3.13
N GLY A 100 1.88 -6.60 -3.36
CA GLY A 100 2.45 -5.25 -3.28
C GLY A 100 3.04 -4.91 -1.90
N THR A 101 3.21 -3.62 -1.65
CA THR A 101 3.73 -3.08 -0.38
C THR A 101 2.60 -2.61 0.53
N LEU A 102 2.86 -2.51 1.83
CA LEU A 102 1.91 -2.00 2.81
C LEU A 102 1.46 -0.56 2.48
N GLY A 103 0.19 -0.24 2.74
CA GLY A 103 -0.37 1.11 2.58
C GLY A 103 -0.18 2.01 3.83
N SER A 104 0.03 1.40 4.99
CA SER A 104 0.25 2.08 6.27
C SER A 104 1.50 1.54 6.97
N SER A 105 2.18 2.40 7.71
CA SER A 105 3.32 2.04 8.56
C SER A 105 2.81 1.64 9.94
N TYR A 106 3.41 0.62 10.55
CA TYR A 106 3.15 0.19 11.92
C TYR A 106 4.40 -0.42 12.55
N GLU A 107 4.44 -0.45 13.88
CA GLU A 107 5.49 -1.13 14.64
C GLU A 107 4.95 -2.37 15.36
N LEU A 108 5.71 -3.45 15.30
CA LEU A 108 5.53 -4.64 16.13
C LEU A 108 6.64 -4.69 17.17
N ILE A 109 6.36 -5.21 18.36
CA ILE A 109 7.36 -5.42 19.41
C ILE A 109 7.26 -6.82 19.99
N ALA A 110 8.40 -7.38 20.36
CA ALA A 110 8.48 -8.59 21.17
C ALA A 110 9.41 -8.40 22.35
N ALA A 111 9.05 -9.03 23.47
CA ALA A 111 9.91 -9.11 24.64
C ALA A 111 11.21 -9.88 24.33
N ALA A 112 12.23 -9.63 25.16
CA ALA A 112 13.52 -10.29 25.04
C ALA A 112 13.39 -11.83 25.03
N GLY A 113 14.15 -12.48 24.14
CA GLY A 113 14.17 -13.94 24.00
C GLY A 113 13.07 -14.52 23.11
N SER A 114 12.13 -13.71 22.60
CA SER A 114 11.16 -14.18 21.62
C SER A 114 11.83 -14.57 20.30
N THR A 115 11.37 -15.67 19.69
CA THR A 115 11.81 -16.11 18.36
C THR A 115 10.95 -15.54 17.23
N VAL A 116 9.85 -14.86 17.58
CA VAL A 116 8.93 -14.21 16.66
C VAL A 116 8.60 -12.79 17.13
N VAL A 117 8.34 -11.89 16.18
CA VAL A 117 7.82 -10.54 16.42
C VAL A 117 6.50 -10.44 15.67
N THR A 118 5.39 -10.38 16.39
CA THR A 118 4.04 -10.54 15.83
C THR A 118 3.05 -9.55 16.45
N PRO A 119 1.83 -9.41 15.88
CA PRO A 119 0.75 -8.70 16.53
C PRO A 119 0.45 -9.22 17.93
N PHE A 120 0.59 -10.54 18.17
CA PHE A 120 0.38 -11.13 19.50
C PHE A 120 1.47 -10.74 20.51
N THR A 121 2.74 -10.74 20.10
CA THR A 121 3.82 -10.25 20.98
C THR A 121 3.66 -8.77 21.28
N THR A 122 3.13 -8.02 20.31
CA THR A 122 2.84 -6.59 20.45
C THR A 122 1.70 -6.35 21.44
N LEU A 123 0.58 -7.09 21.31
CA LEU A 123 -0.52 -7.06 22.27
C LEU A 123 -0.04 -7.38 23.68
N ALA A 124 0.80 -8.40 23.85
CA ALA A 124 1.36 -8.77 25.15
C ALA A 124 2.17 -7.61 25.77
N VAL A 125 3.05 -6.96 25.00
CA VAL A 125 3.86 -5.84 25.50
C VAL A 125 2.99 -4.61 25.80
N VAL A 126 2.11 -4.21 24.87
CA VAL A 126 1.27 -3.00 25.02
C VAL A 126 0.28 -3.15 26.17
N GLN A 127 -0.24 -4.35 26.41
CA GLN A 127 -1.19 -4.63 27.49
C GLN A 127 -0.50 -5.01 28.82
N GLU A 128 0.83 -5.03 28.85
CA GLU A 128 1.63 -5.48 30.01
C GLU A 128 1.26 -6.90 30.49
N LYS A 129 1.00 -7.80 29.54
CA LYS A 129 0.62 -9.21 29.75
C LYS A 129 1.68 -10.17 29.26
N THR A 130 1.62 -11.40 29.75
CA THR A 130 2.30 -12.53 29.14
C THR A 130 1.59 -12.98 27.87
N LEU A 131 2.33 -13.65 26.97
CA LEU A 131 1.69 -14.29 25.80
C LEU A 131 0.63 -15.31 26.23
N ASP A 132 0.85 -16.07 27.31
CA ASP A 132 -0.14 -17.04 27.80
C ASP A 132 -1.46 -16.37 28.22
N GLU A 133 -1.39 -15.21 28.86
CA GLU A 133 -2.58 -14.42 29.20
C GLU A 133 -3.31 -13.94 27.94
N VAL A 134 -2.57 -13.41 26.96
CA VAL A 134 -3.14 -13.02 25.65
C VAL A 134 -3.77 -14.22 24.94
N ALA A 135 -3.12 -15.39 24.95
CA ALA A 135 -3.64 -16.61 24.33
C ALA A 135 -4.99 -17.02 24.95
N ASN A 136 -5.07 -16.98 26.27
CA ASN A 136 -6.27 -17.34 27.02
C ASN A 136 -7.43 -16.38 26.74
N GLU A 137 -7.16 -15.07 26.73
CA GLU A 137 -8.16 -14.05 26.40
C GLU A 137 -8.69 -14.23 24.97
N LEU A 138 -7.78 -14.55 24.05
CA LEU A 138 -8.12 -14.76 22.65
C LEU A 138 -8.64 -16.16 22.34
N ASN A 139 -8.76 -17.07 23.33
CA ASN A 139 -9.15 -18.46 23.10
C ASN A 139 -8.34 -19.14 21.97
N LEU A 140 -7.05 -18.85 21.93
CA LEU A 140 -6.07 -19.38 20.98
C LEU A 140 -5.03 -20.23 21.74
N PRO A 141 -4.48 -21.29 21.12
CA PRO A 141 -3.39 -22.04 21.72
C PRO A 141 -2.13 -21.18 21.91
N ALA A 142 -1.50 -21.28 23.08
CA ALA A 142 -0.30 -20.49 23.40
C ALA A 142 0.88 -20.79 22.47
N ASP A 143 1.03 -22.04 22.03
CA ASP A 143 2.04 -22.48 21.07
C ASP A 143 1.81 -21.94 19.65
N VAL A 144 0.55 -21.69 19.28
CA VAL A 144 0.20 -21.05 18.01
C VAL A 144 0.62 -19.57 18.01
N ILE A 145 0.23 -18.80 19.02
CA ILE A 145 0.51 -17.36 19.03
C ILE A 145 1.96 -17.00 19.35
N SER A 146 2.69 -17.89 20.04
CA SER A 146 4.14 -17.76 20.30
C SER A 146 5.00 -18.36 19.19
N GLY A 147 4.37 -19.03 18.22
CA GLY A 147 5.02 -19.72 17.11
C GLY A 147 4.80 -19.05 15.76
N ASP A 148 5.11 -19.79 14.71
CA ASP A 148 4.92 -19.41 13.32
C ASP A 148 3.54 -19.89 12.83
N TYR A 149 2.50 -19.12 13.19
CA TYR A 149 1.12 -19.46 12.83
C TYR A 149 0.88 -19.48 11.31
N VAL A 150 1.68 -18.74 10.52
CA VAL A 150 1.61 -18.77 9.04
C VAL A 150 2.03 -20.13 8.50
N ALA A 151 3.06 -20.76 9.08
CA ALA A 151 3.43 -22.12 8.73
C ALA A 151 2.43 -23.17 9.29
N MET A 152 1.93 -22.95 10.51
CA MET A 152 1.04 -23.91 11.19
C MET A 152 -0.34 -24.01 10.54
N LYS A 153 -0.86 -22.93 9.94
CA LYS A 153 -2.20 -22.87 9.34
C LYS A 153 -2.47 -23.91 8.26
N ALA A 154 -1.41 -24.47 7.65
CA ALA A 154 -1.52 -25.57 6.71
C ALA A 154 -2.17 -26.83 7.30
N ASN A 155 -2.11 -27.01 8.63
CA ASN A 155 -2.60 -28.21 9.31
C ASN A 155 -3.43 -27.90 10.58
N ASP A 156 -3.59 -26.63 10.95
CA ASP A 156 -4.29 -26.23 12.18
C ASP A 156 -5.26 -25.07 11.90
N GLU A 157 -6.56 -25.33 12.09
CA GLU A 157 -7.63 -24.35 11.94
C GLU A 157 -7.52 -23.21 12.97
N LYS A 158 -6.98 -23.47 14.17
CA LYS A 158 -6.72 -22.41 15.15
C LYS A 158 -5.56 -21.52 14.71
N ALA A 159 -4.59 -22.04 13.97
CA ALA A 159 -3.55 -21.22 13.37
C ALA A 159 -4.07 -20.37 12.20
N LYS A 160 -5.08 -20.82 11.43
CA LYS A 160 -5.77 -19.96 10.45
C LYS A 160 -6.50 -18.80 11.13
N ALA A 161 -7.22 -19.07 12.22
CA ALA A 161 -7.90 -18.03 12.99
C ALA A 161 -6.90 -17.05 13.63
N ALA A 162 -5.78 -17.56 14.17
CA ALA A 162 -4.70 -16.73 14.68
C ALA A 162 -4.06 -15.86 13.58
N HIS A 163 -3.84 -16.42 12.39
CA HIS A 163 -3.31 -15.65 11.26
C HIS A 163 -4.27 -14.53 10.85
N LEU A 164 -5.56 -14.83 10.69
CA LEU A 164 -6.57 -13.80 10.38
C LEU A 164 -6.62 -12.71 11.46
N LEU A 165 -6.55 -13.10 12.74
CA LEU A 165 -6.55 -12.14 13.84
C LEU A 165 -5.31 -11.25 13.83
N ALA A 166 -4.13 -11.83 13.61
CA ALA A 166 -2.88 -11.09 13.49
C ALA A 166 -2.98 -10.02 12.39
N ARG A 167 -3.38 -10.42 11.18
CA ARG A 167 -3.57 -9.52 10.04
C ARG A 167 -4.61 -8.44 10.25
N SER A 168 -5.70 -8.77 10.92
CA SER A 168 -6.75 -7.79 11.19
C SER A 168 -6.29 -6.77 12.24
N VAL A 169 -5.56 -7.21 13.27
CA VAL A 169 -5.04 -6.33 14.33
C VAL A 169 -3.98 -5.36 13.80
N THR A 170 -3.14 -5.74 12.82
CA THR A 170 -2.15 -4.80 12.25
C THR A 170 -2.80 -3.59 11.59
N THR A 171 -4.04 -3.72 11.13
CA THR A 171 -4.79 -2.61 10.54
C THR A 171 -5.21 -1.53 11.56
N GLU A 172 -5.11 -1.85 12.85
CA GLU A 172 -5.48 -0.99 13.99
C GLU A 172 -4.25 -0.53 14.80
N LEU A 173 -3.04 -1.00 14.45
CA LEU A 173 -1.82 -0.61 15.14
C LEU A 173 -1.39 0.81 14.75
N ALA A 174 -0.93 1.56 15.74
CA ALA A 174 -0.32 2.86 15.52
C ALA A 174 1.05 2.73 14.82
N PRO A 175 1.51 3.79 14.11
CA PRO A 175 2.83 3.84 13.49
C PRO A 175 4.00 3.60 14.45
N SER A 176 3.83 3.92 15.74
CA SER A 176 4.79 3.58 16.78
C SER A 176 4.16 2.81 17.92
N VAL A 177 4.91 1.87 18.50
CA VAL A 177 4.43 1.03 19.62
C VAL A 177 3.90 1.88 20.77
N LYS A 178 4.62 2.94 21.15
CA LYS A 178 4.25 3.83 22.27
C LYS A 178 2.93 4.60 22.05
N ASP A 179 2.49 4.74 20.80
CA ASP A 179 1.29 5.50 20.45
C ASP A 179 0.04 4.62 20.52
N ASN A 180 0.20 3.30 20.70
CA ASN A 180 -0.91 2.39 20.92
C ASN A 180 -1.50 2.58 22.32
N GLN A 181 -2.82 2.76 22.39
CA GLN A 181 -3.55 2.80 23.66
C GLN A 181 -4.07 1.41 23.99
N ALA A 182 -3.58 0.81 25.08
CA ALA A 182 -3.88 -0.57 25.46
C ALA A 182 -5.39 -0.88 25.54
N ALA A 183 -6.18 0.04 26.11
CA ALA A 183 -7.63 -0.14 26.24
C ALA A 183 -8.35 -0.12 24.88
N GLU A 184 -7.95 0.77 23.97
CA GLU A 184 -8.53 0.86 22.63
C GLU A 184 -8.16 -0.38 21.81
N LEU A 185 -6.88 -0.76 21.82
CA LEU A 185 -6.40 -1.94 21.11
C LEU A 185 -7.05 -3.23 21.63
N THR A 186 -7.30 -3.34 22.94
CA THR A 186 -8.08 -4.45 23.53
C THR A 186 -9.51 -4.48 22.98
N ALA A 187 -10.20 -3.34 23.02
CA ALA A 187 -11.58 -3.24 22.55
C ALA A 187 -11.72 -3.51 21.03
N THR A 188 -10.77 -3.07 20.21
CA THR A 188 -10.78 -3.37 18.76
C THR A 188 -10.45 -4.85 18.51
N THR A 189 -9.49 -5.42 19.23
CA THR A 189 -9.12 -6.84 19.12
C THR A 189 -10.29 -7.76 19.47
N GLU A 190 -11.06 -7.44 20.53
CA GLU A 190 -12.28 -8.19 20.89
C GLU A 190 -13.36 -8.14 19.78
N LYS A 191 -13.54 -6.99 19.14
CA LYS A 191 -14.49 -6.84 18.03
C LYS A 191 -14.05 -7.66 16.81
N ILE A 192 -12.77 -7.57 16.46
CA ILE A 192 -12.17 -8.35 15.38
C ILE A 192 -12.37 -9.84 15.65
N GLN A 193 -12.04 -10.29 16.85
CA GLN A 193 -12.17 -11.69 17.23
C GLN A 193 -13.62 -12.18 17.12
N LYS A 194 -14.59 -11.38 17.57
CA LYS A 194 -16.01 -11.72 17.44
C LYS A 194 -16.44 -11.89 15.98
N GLU A 195 -15.94 -11.06 15.08
CA GLU A 195 -16.20 -11.20 13.64
C GLU A 195 -15.51 -12.44 13.07
N ILE A 196 -14.27 -12.74 13.48
CA ILE A 196 -13.57 -13.98 13.09
C ILE A 196 -14.37 -15.21 13.52
N ASP A 197 -14.89 -15.25 14.75
CA ASP A 197 -15.74 -16.35 15.22
C ASP A 197 -17.01 -16.49 14.36
N ALA A 198 -17.59 -15.38 13.89
CA ALA A 198 -18.73 -15.41 12.97
C ALA A 198 -18.33 -16.03 11.62
N GLN A 199 -17.17 -15.66 11.07
CA GLN A 199 -16.65 -16.19 9.81
C GLN A 199 -16.29 -17.68 9.90
N VAL A 200 -15.69 -18.10 11.01
CA VAL A 200 -15.44 -19.53 11.32
C VAL A 200 -16.76 -20.31 11.33
N ASN A 201 -17.77 -19.80 12.03
CA ASN A 201 -19.09 -20.45 12.10
C ASN A 201 -19.81 -20.49 10.74
N ALA A 202 -19.56 -19.49 9.89
CA ALA A 202 -20.07 -19.45 8.52
C ALA A 202 -19.33 -20.39 7.56
N GLY A 203 -18.19 -20.97 7.96
CA GLY A 203 -17.34 -21.79 7.10
C GLY A 203 -16.64 -20.98 6.01
N ALA A 204 -16.34 -19.71 6.28
CA ALA A 204 -15.61 -18.85 5.35
C ALA A 204 -14.16 -19.33 5.17
N ASP A 205 -13.58 -19.04 4.00
CA ASP A 205 -12.16 -19.23 3.76
C ASP A 205 -11.37 -18.07 4.39
N LEU A 206 -10.85 -18.31 5.58
CA LEU A 206 -10.15 -17.29 6.39
C LEU A 206 -8.88 -16.76 5.72
N ASP A 207 -8.29 -17.54 4.80
CA ASP A 207 -7.08 -17.13 4.09
C ASP A 207 -7.36 -16.02 3.07
N ASN A 208 -8.61 -15.83 2.65
CA ASN A 208 -9.00 -14.88 1.60
C ASN A 208 -9.64 -13.58 2.13
N ILE A 209 -9.71 -13.40 3.45
CA ILE A 209 -10.40 -12.25 4.05
C ILE A 209 -9.54 -11.55 5.09
N THR A 210 -9.74 -10.27 5.34
CA THR A 210 -9.26 -9.58 6.54
C THR A 210 -10.45 -8.97 7.26
N VAL A 211 -10.35 -8.71 8.56
CA VAL A 211 -11.38 -7.96 9.29
C VAL A 211 -10.90 -6.53 9.46
N GLU A 212 -11.75 -5.59 9.08
CA GLU A 212 -11.49 -4.15 9.23
C GLU A 212 -12.50 -3.53 10.20
N ILE A 213 -12.07 -2.49 10.91
CA ILE A 213 -12.93 -1.64 11.72
C ILE A 213 -13.30 -0.38 10.91
N ASP A 214 -14.60 -0.14 10.73
CA ASP A 214 -15.10 1.07 10.07
C ASP A 214 -14.99 2.31 10.98
N ASP A 215 -15.20 3.51 10.41
CA ASP A 215 -15.19 4.78 11.16
C ASP A 215 -16.26 4.86 12.27
N SER A 216 -17.28 3.99 12.22
CA SER A 216 -18.31 3.86 13.27
C SER A 216 -17.90 2.85 14.36
N GLY A 217 -16.75 2.20 14.22
CA GLY A 217 -16.20 1.22 15.13
C GLY A 217 -16.80 -0.19 14.97
N ASN A 218 -17.43 -0.53 13.84
CA ASN A 218 -17.93 -1.87 13.56
C ASN A 218 -16.88 -2.71 12.85
N ALA A 219 -16.80 -3.99 13.19
CA ALA A 219 -15.95 -4.96 12.51
C ALA A 219 -16.72 -5.60 11.34
N SER A 220 -16.05 -5.74 10.20
CA SER A 220 -16.56 -6.49 9.04
C SER A 220 -15.44 -7.19 8.28
N SER A 221 -15.72 -8.36 7.72
CA SER A 221 -14.79 -9.03 6.82
C SER A 221 -14.80 -8.41 5.42
N VAL A 222 -13.61 -8.25 4.85
CA VAL A 222 -13.37 -7.78 3.48
C VAL A 222 -12.42 -8.74 2.77
N ALA A 223 -12.53 -8.87 1.45
CA ALA A 223 -11.67 -9.77 0.68
C ALA A 223 -10.23 -9.22 0.57
N ILE A 224 -9.24 -10.11 0.56
CA ILE A 224 -7.85 -9.73 0.30
C ILE A 224 -7.46 -10.03 -1.15
N ILE A 225 -6.66 -9.15 -1.74
CA ILE A 225 -6.15 -9.31 -3.09
C ILE A 225 -4.77 -9.99 -3.03
N GLN A 226 -4.76 -11.31 -3.25
CA GLN A 226 -3.55 -12.14 -3.13
C GLN A 226 -2.64 -12.06 -4.36
N SER A 227 -3.18 -11.72 -5.53
CA SER A 227 -2.40 -11.64 -6.77
C SER A 227 -3.05 -10.70 -7.78
N LEU A 228 -2.27 -10.26 -8.76
CA LEU A 228 -2.75 -9.37 -9.82
C LEU A 228 -3.73 -10.10 -10.74
N ASP A 229 -3.49 -11.39 -10.98
CA ASP A 229 -4.42 -12.22 -11.74
C ASP A 229 -5.78 -12.37 -11.03
N ALA A 230 -5.77 -12.55 -9.71
CA ALA A 230 -6.99 -12.54 -8.90
C ALA A 230 -7.70 -11.18 -8.98
N TYR A 231 -6.97 -10.07 -8.84
CA TYR A 231 -7.52 -8.72 -8.99
C TYR A 231 -8.19 -8.52 -10.35
N LEU A 232 -7.51 -8.89 -11.44
CA LEU A 232 -8.03 -8.70 -12.80
C LEU A 232 -9.27 -9.56 -13.07
N LYS A 233 -9.32 -10.78 -12.53
CA LYS A 233 -10.46 -11.70 -12.67
C LYS A 233 -11.65 -11.33 -11.80
N ASP A 234 -11.44 -10.54 -10.75
CA ASP A 234 -12.49 -10.10 -9.84
C ASP A 234 -13.32 -8.95 -10.44
N GLY A 235 -14.17 -9.29 -11.40
CA GLY A 235 -15.09 -8.34 -12.05
C GLY A 235 -14.41 -7.32 -12.97
N ASP A 236 -15.25 -6.45 -13.56
CA ASP A 236 -14.83 -5.44 -14.51
C ASP A 236 -14.02 -4.32 -13.84
N SER A 237 -13.13 -3.68 -14.59
CA SER A 237 -12.33 -2.55 -14.12
C SER A 237 -12.44 -1.36 -15.08
N GLN A 238 -12.09 -0.19 -14.57
CA GLN A 238 -11.82 0.99 -15.37
C GLN A 238 -10.37 1.42 -15.13
N PHE A 239 -9.75 2.02 -16.14
CA PHE A 239 -8.51 2.75 -15.92
C PHE A 239 -8.44 4.03 -16.72
N ILE A 240 -7.61 4.96 -16.24
CA ILE A 240 -7.29 6.22 -16.90
C ILE A 240 -5.86 6.64 -16.53
N SER A 241 -5.17 7.29 -17.46
CA SER A 241 -3.91 7.97 -17.17
C SER A 241 -4.12 9.15 -16.22
N MET A 242 -3.19 9.35 -15.30
CA MET A 242 -3.12 10.55 -14.44
C MET A 242 -2.33 11.69 -15.08
N ASN A 243 -1.74 11.48 -16.26
CA ASN A 243 -1.23 12.56 -17.09
C ASN A 243 -2.37 13.24 -17.85
N GLN A 244 -2.43 14.57 -17.78
CA GLN A 244 -3.55 15.32 -18.36
C GLN A 244 -3.67 15.18 -19.88
N ALA A 245 -2.55 15.15 -20.61
CA ALA A 245 -2.56 15.03 -22.06
C ALA A 245 -3.10 13.65 -22.49
N TYR A 246 -2.67 12.58 -21.82
CA TYR A 246 -3.20 11.22 -22.05
C TYR A 246 -4.66 11.09 -21.63
N ALA A 247 -5.05 11.61 -20.46
CA ALA A 247 -6.42 11.57 -19.99
C ALA A 247 -7.41 12.23 -20.96
N ILE A 248 -7.03 13.37 -21.57
CA ILE A 248 -7.85 14.07 -22.57
C ILE A 248 -7.93 13.30 -23.89
N ASP A 249 -6.81 12.73 -24.34
CA ASP A 249 -6.69 12.04 -25.62
C ASP A 249 -7.42 10.68 -25.60
N GLU A 250 -7.16 9.89 -24.56
CA GLU A 250 -7.59 8.48 -24.49
C GLU A 250 -8.88 8.30 -23.68
N GLY A 251 -9.08 9.11 -22.64
CA GLY A 251 -10.20 8.99 -21.72
C GLY A 251 -10.16 7.71 -20.87
N ILE A 252 -11.32 7.35 -20.32
CA ILE A 252 -11.48 6.18 -19.46
C ILE A 252 -11.65 4.93 -20.33
N PHE A 253 -10.80 3.93 -20.09
CA PHE A 253 -11.00 2.58 -20.61
C PHE A 253 -11.81 1.73 -19.66
N LYS A 254 -12.59 0.80 -20.21
CA LYS A 254 -13.16 -0.33 -19.46
C LYS A 254 -12.39 -1.59 -19.79
N VAL A 255 -12.20 -2.44 -18.79
CA VAL A 255 -11.44 -3.69 -18.89
C VAL A 255 -12.23 -4.82 -18.28
N ALA A 256 -12.28 -5.96 -18.95
CA ALA A 256 -12.81 -7.20 -18.39
C ALA A 256 -11.96 -8.39 -18.83
N VAL A 257 -11.79 -9.38 -17.96
CA VAL A 257 -11.21 -10.66 -18.38
C VAL A 257 -12.24 -11.40 -19.25
N SER A 258 -11.93 -11.58 -20.53
CA SER A 258 -12.85 -12.18 -21.52
C SER A 258 -12.56 -13.65 -21.82
N GLY A 259 -11.51 -14.20 -21.20
CA GLY A 259 -11.09 -15.60 -21.30
C GLY A 259 -9.72 -15.81 -20.67
N GLU A 260 -9.24 -17.05 -20.70
CA GLU A 260 -7.91 -17.38 -20.20
C GLU A 260 -6.83 -16.56 -20.95
N GLY A 261 -6.09 -15.74 -20.21
CA GLY A 261 -5.04 -14.88 -20.75
C GLY A 261 -5.53 -13.81 -21.71
N LYS A 262 -6.81 -13.38 -21.65
CA LYS A 262 -7.37 -12.33 -22.51
C LYS A 262 -8.10 -11.23 -21.75
N LEU A 263 -7.82 -9.98 -22.11
CA LEU A 263 -8.55 -8.79 -21.67
C LEU A 263 -9.39 -8.27 -22.85
N ALA A 264 -10.67 -7.98 -22.59
CA ALA A 264 -11.49 -7.12 -23.44
C ALA A 264 -11.38 -5.69 -22.94
N LEU A 265 -11.13 -4.76 -23.88
CA LEU A 265 -10.87 -3.36 -23.60
C LEU A 265 -11.81 -2.50 -24.43
N THR A 266 -12.50 -1.58 -23.78
CA THR A 266 -13.42 -0.65 -24.43
C THR A 266 -12.92 0.77 -24.23
N ASP A 267 -12.68 1.50 -25.32
CA ASP A 267 -12.23 2.89 -25.27
C ASP A 267 -13.38 3.88 -25.00
N LYS A 268 -13.04 5.17 -24.89
CA LYS A 268 -14.00 6.26 -24.65
C LYS A 268 -15.09 6.38 -25.73
N ASP A 269 -14.83 5.91 -26.95
CA ASP A 269 -15.74 5.97 -28.09
C ASP A 269 -16.59 4.68 -28.21
N GLY A 270 -16.41 3.73 -27.29
CA GLY A 270 -17.14 2.46 -27.24
C GLY A 270 -16.59 1.40 -28.18
N LYS A 271 -15.39 1.60 -28.74
CA LYS A 271 -14.74 0.59 -29.58
C LYS A 271 -14.11 -0.47 -28.68
N GLU A 272 -14.37 -1.73 -29.02
CA GLU A 272 -13.85 -2.88 -28.28
C GLU A 272 -12.65 -3.50 -28.99
N GLU A 273 -11.71 -3.97 -28.18
CA GLU A 273 -10.58 -4.77 -28.60
C GLU A 273 -10.30 -5.90 -27.60
N THR A 274 -9.76 -7.02 -28.08
CA THR A 274 -9.27 -8.10 -27.23
C THR A 274 -7.77 -8.24 -27.37
N ILE A 275 -7.07 -8.21 -26.23
CA ILE A 275 -5.62 -8.38 -26.17
C ILE A 275 -5.24 -9.56 -25.27
N ASN A 276 -4.08 -10.15 -25.53
CA ASN A 276 -3.56 -11.18 -24.64
C ASN A 276 -2.88 -10.53 -23.44
N TYR A 277 -2.96 -11.16 -22.28
CA TYR A 277 -2.24 -10.75 -21.08
C TYR A 277 -1.64 -11.93 -20.32
N THR A 278 -0.58 -11.63 -19.58
CA THR A 278 -0.04 -12.46 -18.50
C THR A 278 0.28 -11.58 -17.30
N THR A 279 0.50 -12.19 -16.13
CA THR A 279 0.96 -11.48 -14.94
C THR A 279 2.31 -12.04 -14.50
N GLU A 280 3.23 -11.15 -14.13
CA GLU A 280 4.54 -11.47 -13.57
C GLU A 280 4.65 -10.78 -12.20
N GLY A 281 4.26 -11.48 -11.13
CA GLY A 281 4.13 -10.87 -9.81
C GLY A 281 3.07 -9.76 -9.80
N ASN A 282 3.51 -8.53 -9.59
CA ASN A 282 2.68 -7.31 -9.66
C ASN A 282 2.73 -6.61 -11.02
N THR A 283 3.33 -7.20 -12.05
CA THR A 283 3.37 -6.60 -13.38
C THR A 283 2.35 -7.24 -14.31
N LEU A 284 1.50 -6.42 -14.90
CA LEU A 284 0.64 -6.79 -16.01
C LEU A 284 1.46 -6.70 -17.30
N VAL A 285 1.51 -7.79 -18.05
CA VAL A 285 2.16 -7.82 -19.38
C VAL A 285 1.06 -8.00 -20.41
N VAL A 286 0.80 -6.97 -21.20
CA VAL A 286 -0.16 -7.01 -22.29
C VAL A 286 0.54 -7.20 -23.61
N SER A 287 0.02 -8.05 -24.49
CA SER A 287 0.66 -8.39 -25.76
C SER A 287 -0.29 -8.23 -26.94
N SER A 288 0.18 -7.52 -27.96
CA SER A 288 -0.50 -7.41 -29.26
C SER A 288 0.49 -7.70 -30.40
N GLY A 289 0.32 -8.86 -31.03
CA GLY A 289 1.23 -9.33 -32.07
C GLY A 289 2.64 -9.59 -31.51
N ALA A 290 3.64 -8.88 -32.03
CA ALA A 290 5.04 -8.99 -31.61
C ALA A 290 5.45 -8.01 -30.50
N ASN A 291 4.55 -7.10 -30.12
CA ASN A 291 4.81 -6.08 -29.12
C ASN A 291 4.18 -6.48 -27.79
N SER A 292 4.88 -6.17 -26.70
CA SER A 292 4.37 -6.26 -25.34
C SER A 292 4.58 -4.94 -24.61
N GLU A 293 3.61 -4.52 -23.82
CA GLU A 293 3.72 -3.40 -22.88
C GLU A 293 3.65 -3.96 -21.46
N ARG A 294 4.32 -3.29 -20.52
CA ARG A 294 4.39 -3.72 -19.11
C ARG A 294 3.90 -2.59 -18.21
N ASP A 295 2.92 -2.92 -17.38
CA ASP A 295 2.38 -2.02 -16.36
C ASP A 295 2.64 -2.64 -14.98
N THR A 296 3.51 -2.01 -14.18
CA THR A 296 3.83 -2.50 -12.83
C THR A 296 2.91 -1.86 -11.82
N PHE A 297 2.08 -2.67 -11.15
CA PHE A 297 1.19 -2.20 -10.10
C PHE A 297 1.98 -1.92 -8.82
N ILE A 298 2.04 -0.64 -8.45
CA ILE A 298 2.77 -0.13 -7.28
C ILE A 298 1.86 0.03 -6.05
N TYR A 299 0.55 -0.04 -6.26
CA TYR A 299 -0.47 -0.11 -5.20
C TYR A 299 -1.68 -0.88 -5.71
N ILE A 300 -2.22 -1.78 -4.88
CA ILE A 300 -3.37 -2.61 -5.26
C ILE A 300 -4.38 -2.63 -4.12
N ALA A 301 -5.55 -2.07 -4.38
CA ALA A 301 -6.76 -2.19 -3.57
C ALA A 301 -7.98 -2.31 -4.50
N GLU A 302 -9.12 -2.68 -3.93
CA GLU A 302 -10.36 -2.90 -4.69
C GLU A 302 -10.77 -1.65 -5.48
N ASN A 303 -10.88 -0.50 -4.79
CA ASN A 303 -11.34 0.74 -5.41
C ASN A 303 -10.23 1.56 -6.04
N ILE A 304 -9.01 1.54 -5.52
CA ILE A 304 -7.90 2.33 -6.05
C ILE A 304 -6.69 1.43 -6.21
N SER A 305 -6.25 1.25 -7.45
CA SER A 305 -5.01 0.56 -7.78
C SER A 305 -4.19 1.47 -8.70
N LEU A 306 -2.87 1.43 -8.58
CA LEU A 306 -1.97 2.31 -9.32
C LEU A 306 -0.94 1.47 -10.04
N ALA A 307 -0.79 1.72 -11.34
CA ALA A 307 0.22 1.06 -12.16
C ALA A 307 1.10 2.08 -12.86
N VAL A 308 2.41 1.85 -12.88
CA VAL A 308 3.39 2.65 -13.62
C VAL A 308 3.73 1.92 -14.90
N THR A 309 3.64 2.63 -16.02
CA THR A 309 4.01 2.10 -17.35
C THR A 309 5.51 2.18 -17.57
N GLU A 310 6.04 1.50 -18.60
CA GLU A 310 7.46 1.62 -18.99
C GLU A 310 7.88 3.04 -19.43
N ASP A 311 6.91 3.90 -19.78
CA ASP A 311 7.14 5.30 -20.16
C ASP A 311 6.93 6.28 -18.98
N SER A 312 6.92 5.77 -17.74
CA SER A 312 6.74 6.53 -16.50
C SER A 312 5.41 7.30 -16.42
N ASP A 313 4.35 6.80 -17.08
CA ASP A 313 2.97 7.28 -16.85
C ASP A 313 2.35 6.53 -15.66
N LEU A 314 1.54 7.24 -14.86
CA LEU A 314 0.82 6.65 -13.74
C LEU A 314 -0.64 6.43 -14.12
N ILE A 315 -1.08 5.18 -14.05
CA ILE A 315 -2.42 4.76 -14.42
C ILE A 315 -3.24 4.46 -13.16
N LEU A 316 -4.37 5.14 -13.02
CA LEU A 316 -5.38 4.85 -12.01
C LEU A 316 -6.28 3.73 -12.50
N TRP A 317 -6.23 2.58 -11.82
CA TRP A 317 -7.12 1.43 -12.01
C TRP A 317 -8.17 1.38 -10.89
N THR A 318 -9.39 0.95 -11.22
CA THR A 318 -10.48 0.88 -10.24
C THR A 318 -11.54 -0.15 -10.62
N LYS A 319 -12.17 -0.76 -9.61
CA LYS A 319 -13.46 -1.48 -9.75
C LYS A 319 -14.68 -0.56 -9.61
N GLY A 320 -14.47 0.68 -9.16
CA GLY A 320 -15.49 1.72 -9.00
C GLY A 320 -15.86 2.43 -10.32
N ASP A 321 -16.63 3.51 -10.19
CA ASP A 321 -17.11 4.28 -11.34
C ASP A 321 -16.43 5.65 -11.42
N LEU A 322 -15.49 5.81 -12.35
CA LEU A 322 -14.81 7.07 -12.59
C LEU A 322 -15.75 8.16 -13.15
N LYS A 323 -16.99 7.85 -13.55
CA LYS A 323 -17.93 8.85 -14.08
C LYS A 323 -18.89 9.40 -13.03
N LYS A 324 -18.87 8.87 -11.81
CA LYS A 324 -19.80 9.23 -10.74
C LYS A 324 -19.04 9.74 -9.52
N SER A 325 -19.21 11.03 -9.22
CA SER A 325 -18.65 11.62 -8.00
C SER A 325 -19.32 11.06 -6.75
N GLN A 326 -18.59 11.15 -5.64
CA GLN A 326 -19.05 10.81 -4.30
C GLN A 326 -19.18 12.08 -3.44
N PRO A 327 -20.02 12.07 -2.39
CA PRO A 327 -20.08 13.18 -1.46
C PRO A 327 -18.71 13.46 -0.82
N LEU A 328 -18.28 14.72 -0.86
CA LEU A 328 -17.08 15.18 -0.17
C LEU A 328 -17.48 16.25 0.85
N ALA A 329 -16.97 16.14 2.07
CA ALA A 329 -17.33 17.02 3.18
C ALA A 329 -16.08 17.59 3.88
N ALA A 330 -16.26 18.70 4.60
CA ALA A 330 -15.18 19.35 5.35
C ALA A 330 -14.48 18.41 6.36
N SER A 331 -15.19 17.43 6.91
CA SER A 331 -14.66 16.42 7.84
C SER A 331 -13.56 15.54 7.23
N TYR A 332 -13.41 15.51 5.91
CA TYR A 332 -12.29 14.86 5.24
C TYR A 332 -10.97 15.62 5.38
N PHE A 333 -11.05 16.93 5.66
CA PHE A 333 -9.90 17.82 5.64
C PHE A 333 -9.65 18.50 6.99
N GLU A 334 -10.68 18.96 7.71
CA GLU A 334 -10.50 19.70 8.98
C GLU A 334 -9.59 18.97 9.98
N GLY A 335 -8.46 19.59 10.32
CA GLY A 335 -7.48 19.04 11.27
C GLY A 335 -6.62 17.90 10.73
N LYS A 336 -6.72 17.58 9.43
CA LYS A 336 -6.03 16.46 8.79
C LYS A 336 -4.86 16.94 7.93
N THR A 337 -3.91 16.03 7.72
CA THR A 337 -2.82 16.21 6.77
C THR A 337 -3.03 15.25 5.62
N TRP A 338 -2.82 15.74 4.40
CA TRP A 338 -2.85 14.94 3.19
C TRP A 338 -1.61 15.21 2.34
N TYR A 339 -1.16 14.19 1.63
CA TYR A 339 -0.12 14.27 0.62
C TYR A 339 -0.79 14.17 -0.74
N TYR A 340 -0.91 15.31 -1.41
CA TYR A 340 -1.52 15.41 -2.73
C TYR A 340 -0.49 15.04 -3.80
N LEU A 341 -0.71 13.92 -4.49
CA LEU A 341 0.14 13.40 -5.57
C LEU A 341 -0.53 13.67 -6.92
N SER A 342 0.19 14.34 -7.81
CA SER A 342 -0.30 14.73 -9.14
C SER A 342 0.82 14.72 -10.19
N ASP A 343 0.44 14.78 -11.48
CA ASP A 343 1.35 14.96 -12.62
C ASP A 343 1.36 16.42 -13.08
N ASP A 344 2.30 17.26 -12.66
CA ASP A 344 2.35 18.70 -13.00
C ASP A 344 2.65 19.00 -14.49
N ALA A 345 2.70 18.00 -15.36
CA ALA A 345 2.87 18.18 -16.80
C ALA A 345 1.72 19.03 -17.40
N PRO A 346 2.02 19.94 -18.35
CA PRO A 346 0.98 20.70 -19.02
C PRO A 346 0.11 19.80 -19.92
N SER A 347 -1.12 20.25 -20.22
CA SER A 347 -2.12 19.50 -21.00
C SER A 347 -1.71 19.07 -22.42
N ASN A 348 -0.57 19.55 -22.93
CA ASN A 348 0.01 19.20 -24.22
C ASN A 348 1.29 18.35 -24.11
N SER A 349 1.68 17.93 -22.90
CA SER A 349 2.85 17.10 -22.63
C SER A 349 2.44 15.73 -22.11
N LYS A 350 2.97 14.70 -22.76
CA LYS A 350 2.86 13.30 -22.34
C LYS A 350 4.03 12.84 -21.47
N ASP A 351 5.02 13.71 -21.27
CA ASP A 351 6.13 13.47 -20.36
C ASP A 351 5.66 13.82 -18.94
N ALA A 352 5.57 12.82 -18.08
CA ALA A 352 5.10 12.98 -16.71
C ALA A 352 6.05 13.87 -15.89
N GLN A 353 5.47 14.69 -15.02
CA GLN A 353 6.15 15.53 -14.03
C GLN A 353 5.54 15.28 -12.65
N PRO A 354 5.88 14.14 -12.00
CA PRO A 354 5.33 13.80 -10.69
C PRO A 354 5.60 14.92 -9.67
N MET A 355 4.59 15.26 -8.88
CA MET A 355 4.64 16.28 -7.84
C MET A 355 3.87 15.82 -6.60
N VAL A 356 4.42 16.12 -5.42
CA VAL A 356 3.73 15.92 -4.14
C VAL A 356 3.67 17.23 -3.38
N ALA A 357 2.46 17.60 -2.97
CA ALA A 357 2.21 18.69 -2.04
C ALA A 357 1.70 18.13 -0.69
N LYS A 358 2.41 18.43 0.40
CA LYS A 358 1.92 18.21 1.76
C LYS A 358 0.97 19.34 2.13
N MET A 359 -0.29 19.00 2.37
CA MET A 359 -1.37 19.91 2.71
C MET A 359 -1.84 19.64 4.14
N VAL A 360 -1.61 20.60 5.04
CA VAL A 360 -2.04 20.55 6.45
C VAL A 360 -3.23 21.47 6.62
N PHE A 361 -4.42 20.89 6.79
CA PHE A 361 -5.67 21.62 6.87
C PHE A 361 -5.99 22.01 8.32
N GLY A 362 -6.01 23.32 8.57
CA GLY A 362 -6.64 23.91 9.74
C GLY A 362 -8.14 24.10 9.53
N LYS A 363 -8.76 24.92 10.39
CA LYS A 363 -10.22 25.16 10.35
C LYS A 363 -10.67 25.95 9.11
N ASP A 364 -9.89 26.94 8.71
CA ASP A 364 -10.22 27.90 7.64
C ASP A 364 -9.08 28.07 6.62
N LYS A 365 -7.90 27.56 6.95
CA LYS A 365 -6.69 27.68 6.14
C LYS A 365 -5.99 26.34 5.98
N VAL A 366 -5.31 26.19 4.85
CA VAL A 366 -4.44 25.06 4.54
C VAL A 366 -3.01 25.56 4.40
N THR A 367 -2.07 24.89 5.05
CA THR A 367 -0.64 25.10 4.83
C THR A 367 -0.14 24.10 3.79
N ILE A 368 0.42 24.59 2.69
CA ILE A 368 0.91 23.78 1.58
C ILE A 368 2.43 23.90 1.49
N THR A 369 3.10 22.76 1.39
CA THR A 369 4.54 22.64 1.13
C THR A 369 4.81 21.56 0.11
N GLU A 370 5.90 21.67 -0.65
CA GLU A 370 6.36 20.61 -1.56
C GLU A 370 7.57 19.88 -0.95
N PRO A 371 7.37 18.78 -0.20
CA PRO A 371 8.44 18.15 0.56
C PRO A 371 9.53 17.53 -0.32
N TYR A 372 9.26 17.27 -1.60
CA TYR A 372 10.18 16.57 -2.51
C TYR A 372 10.70 17.46 -3.66
N ALA A 373 10.46 18.77 -3.59
CA ALA A 373 11.00 19.70 -4.58
C ALA A 373 12.54 19.82 -4.46
N ASP A 374 13.22 19.94 -5.60
CA ASP A 374 14.68 20.11 -5.65
C ASP A 374 15.16 21.37 -4.90
N LYS A 375 14.28 22.35 -4.75
CA LYS A 375 14.51 23.57 -3.99
C LYS A 375 13.45 23.67 -2.91
N GLN A 376 13.89 23.95 -1.69
CA GLN A 376 12.99 24.22 -0.57
C GLN A 376 12.10 25.42 -0.93
N GLN A 377 10.81 25.17 -1.06
CA GLN A 377 9.81 26.21 -1.26
C GLN A 377 9.32 26.74 0.09
N GLU A 378 8.98 28.04 0.15
CA GLU A 378 8.32 28.59 1.33
C GLU A 378 6.91 28.00 1.44
N ALA A 379 6.48 27.76 2.68
CA ALA A 379 5.12 27.27 2.93
C ALA A 379 4.11 28.35 2.54
N MET A 380 3.06 27.94 1.83
CA MET A 380 1.93 28.82 1.49
C MET A 380 0.78 28.56 2.44
N GLU A 381 0.17 29.62 2.95
CA GLU A 381 -1.01 29.54 3.81
C GLU A 381 -2.20 30.16 3.06
N LEU A 382 -3.15 29.32 2.65
CA LEU A 382 -4.25 29.69 1.77
C LEU A 382 -5.60 29.40 2.43
N PRO A 383 -6.64 30.21 2.19
CA PRO A 383 -7.98 29.88 2.66
C PRO A 383 -8.56 28.71 1.85
N TRP A 384 -9.33 27.86 2.51
CA TRP A 384 -10.06 26.77 1.85
C TRP A 384 -11.52 26.75 2.30
N LYS A 385 -12.39 26.17 1.47
CA LYS A 385 -13.80 25.98 1.78
C LYS A 385 -14.37 24.79 1.02
N MET A 386 -15.53 24.33 1.48
CA MET A 386 -16.40 23.48 0.68
C MET A 386 -17.39 24.33 -0.13
N ASP A 387 -17.52 24.05 -1.41
CA ASP A 387 -18.60 24.58 -2.28
C ASP A 387 -19.44 23.40 -2.76
N GLY A 388 -20.52 23.08 -2.03
CA GLY A 388 -21.25 21.83 -2.20
C GLY A 388 -20.36 20.62 -1.84
N ASP A 389 -20.17 19.73 -2.82
CA ASP A 389 -19.32 18.53 -2.75
C ASP A 389 -17.90 18.78 -3.32
N LYS A 390 -17.49 20.04 -3.47
CA LYS A 390 -16.18 20.41 -3.98
C LYS A 390 -15.30 21.01 -2.89
N LEU A 391 -14.06 20.53 -2.80
CA LEU A 391 -13.02 21.24 -2.06
C LEU A 391 -12.50 22.37 -2.96
N PHE A 392 -12.44 23.59 -2.42
CA PHE A 392 -11.90 24.77 -3.08
C PHE A 392 -10.77 25.38 -2.24
N ILE A 393 -9.63 25.68 -2.86
CA ILE A 393 -8.52 26.44 -2.27
C ILE A 393 -8.25 27.66 -3.16
N ASP A 394 -8.29 28.84 -2.55
CA ASP A 394 -8.13 30.12 -3.23
C ASP A 394 -6.65 30.47 -3.35
N PHE A 395 -6.09 30.35 -4.56
CA PHE A 395 -4.72 30.78 -4.82
C PHE A 395 -4.70 32.26 -5.25
N PRO A 396 -3.63 33.02 -4.97
CA PRO A 396 -3.55 34.43 -5.35
C PRO A 396 -3.77 34.67 -6.86
N ASP A 397 -4.23 35.87 -7.20
CA ASP A 397 -4.56 36.28 -8.57
C ASP A 397 -3.46 35.86 -9.59
N GLY A 398 -3.77 34.88 -10.43
CA GLY A 398 -2.88 34.35 -11.48
C GLY A 398 -2.65 32.84 -11.43
N ASP A 399 -2.84 32.21 -10.27
CA ASP A 399 -2.38 30.83 -10.02
C ASP A 399 -3.44 29.73 -10.24
N SER A 400 -4.60 30.08 -10.79
CA SER A 400 -5.76 29.19 -11.03
C SER A 400 -6.27 28.46 -9.78
N ASP A 401 -7.49 28.78 -9.36
CA ASP A 401 -8.10 28.20 -8.16
C ASP A 401 -8.09 26.66 -8.19
N PHE A 402 -7.70 26.06 -7.06
CA PHE A 402 -7.73 24.61 -6.88
C PHE A 402 -9.16 24.18 -6.57
N SER A 403 -9.72 23.26 -7.36
CA SER A 403 -11.07 22.77 -7.17
C SER A 403 -11.15 21.28 -7.50
N VAL A 404 -11.55 20.46 -6.53
CA VAL A 404 -11.61 19.00 -6.72
C VAL A 404 -12.87 18.37 -6.12
N THR A 405 -13.28 17.23 -6.68
CA THR A 405 -14.37 16.38 -6.14
C THR A 405 -13.88 14.96 -5.92
N LEU A 406 -14.46 14.27 -4.94
CA LEU A 406 -14.18 12.87 -4.68
C LEU A 406 -14.83 11.95 -5.72
N TYR A 407 -14.10 10.93 -6.17
CA TYR A 407 -14.63 9.88 -7.05
C TYR A 407 -14.41 8.48 -6.50
N LEU A 408 -13.25 8.23 -5.90
CA LEU A 408 -12.92 6.95 -5.28
C LEU A 408 -12.26 7.21 -3.93
N GLU A 409 -12.50 6.31 -3.00
CA GLU A 409 -11.87 6.32 -1.68
C GLU A 409 -11.52 4.87 -1.29
N ASP A 410 -10.38 4.74 -0.62
CA ASP A 410 -10.05 3.56 0.17
C ASP A 410 -9.45 3.98 1.53
N LYS A 411 -8.98 3.01 2.32
CA LYS A 411 -8.42 3.26 3.65
C LYS A 411 -7.22 4.22 3.64
N ASN A 412 -6.41 4.26 2.57
CA ASN A 412 -5.15 4.99 2.52
C ASN A 412 -5.18 6.26 1.67
N MET A 413 -6.10 6.35 0.70
CA MET A 413 -6.14 7.47 -0.24
C MET A 413 -7.52 7.76 -0.83
N MET A 414 -7.63 8.94 -1.43
CA MET A 414 -8.76 9.37 -2.25
C MET A 414 -8.29 9.67 -3.66
N ALA A 415 -9.02 9.20 -4.67
CA ALA A 415 -8.88 9.72 -6.04
C ALA A 415 -9.90 10.84 -6.25
N VAL A 416 -9.38 12.01 -6.61
CA VAL A 416 -10.16 13.22 -6.81
C VAL A 416 -10.02 13.70 -8.25
N TYR A 417 -11.10 14.23 -8.81
CA TYR A 417 -11.08 14.81 -10.14
C TYR A 417 -10.88 16.32 -10.07
N ASN A 418 -10.00 16.84 -10.92
CA ASN A 418 -9.60 18.23 -10.88
C ASN A 418 -10.42 19.09 -11.88
N TYR A 419 -10.95 20.20 -11.37
CA TYR A 419 -11.73 21.20 -12.10
C TYR A 419 -11.03 22.56 -12.23
N SER A 420 -9.76 22.66 -11.84
CA SER A 420 -8.95 23.86 -12.02
C SER A 420 -8.75 24.17 -13.49
N LYS A 421 -8.68 25.47 -13.83
CA LYS A 421 -8.60 25.94 -15.23
C LYS A 421 -7.43 25.34 -15.99
N THR A 422 -6.29 25.16 -15.33
CA THR A 422 -5.06 24.62 -15.92
C THR A 422 -5.01 23.09 -15.89
N ARG A 423 -5.79 22.45 -15.02
CA ARG A 423 -5.69 21.01 -14.71
C ARG A 423 -7.02 20.25 -14.83
N MET A 424 -7.93 20.73 -15.68
CA MET A 424 -9.20 20.05 -15.91
C MET A 424 -9.00 18.76 -16.71
N GLY A 425 -9.76 17.70 -16.42
CA GLY A 425 -9.75 16.48 -17.24
C GLY A 425 -9.12 15.25 -16.60
N VAL A 426 -8.54 15.37 -15.40
CA VAL A 426 -7.62 14.37 -14.85
C VAL A 426 -7.91 14.05 -13.38
N TYR A 427 -7.46 12.89 -12.94
CA TYR A 427 -7.53 12.46 -11.55
C TYR A 427 -6.19 12.66 -10.86
N ASP A 428 -6.24 13.11 -9.62
CA ASP A 428 -5.10 13.24 -8.72
C ASP A 428 -5.41 12.48 -7.42
N LEU A 429 -4.42 12.32 -6.55
CA LEU A 429 -4.56 11.51 -5.33
C LEU A 429 -4.32 12.36 -4.09
N PHE A 430 -5.17 12.18 -3.07
CA PHE A 430 -4.83 12.56 -1.70
C PHE A 430 -4.45 11.31 -0.92
N ILE A 431 -3.23 11.25 -0.42
CA ILE A 431 -2.67 10.10 0.30
C ILE A 431 -2.52 10.45 1.79
N LYS A 432 -2.96 9.58 2.70
CA LYS A 432 -2.94 9.85 4.15
C LYS A 432 -1.53 9.84 4.73
N HIS A 433 -0.69 8.91 4.28
CA HIS A 433 0.60 8.61 4.91
C HIS A 433 1.79 9.16 4.10
N GLU A 434 2.76 9.79 4.79
CA GLU A 434 3.94 10.39 4.19
C GLU A 434 4.83 9.37 3.48
N ASP A 435 5.15 8.27 4.17
CA ASP A 435 5.99 7.19 3.65
C ASP A 435 5.40 6.60 2.37
N MET A 436 4.08 6.41 2.35
CA MET A 436 3.36 5.92 1.17
C MET A 436 3.45 6.91 0.01
N ALA A 437 3.16 8.20 0.26
CA ALA A 437 3.25 9.23 -0.78
C ALA A 437 4.67 9.34 -1.34
N LYS A 438 5.69 9.27 -0.48
CA LYS A 438 7.10 9.25 -0.88
C LYS A 438 7.42 8.04 -1.76
N SER A 439 6.94 6.87 -1.36
CA SER A 439 7.18 5.64 -2.10
C SER A 439 6.53 5.68 -3.48
N LEU A 440 5.25 6.04 -3.55
CA LEU A 440 4.52 6.17 -4.82
C LEU A 440 5.18 7.19 -5.75
N TYR A 441 5.58 8.35 -5.21
CA TYR A 441 6.34 9.36 -5.94
C TYR A 441 7.67 8.82 -6.50
N ASN A 442 8.42 8.07 -5.70
CA ASN A 442 9.70 7.51 -6.14
C ASN A 442 9.52 6.41 -7.17
N GLU A 443 8.53 5.54 -7.03
CA GLU A 443 8.24 4.50 -8.02
C GLU A 443 7.76 5.09 -9.35
N TRP A 444 6.94 6.14 -9.31
CA TRP A 444 6.50 6.83 -10.53
C TRP A 444 7.66 7.54 -11.25
N LYS A 445 8.64 8.07 -10.53
CA LYS A 445 9.80 8.74 -11.14
C LYS A 445 10.84 7.82 -11.77
N LYS A 446 10.74 6.50 -11.55
CA LYS A 446 11.65 5.53 -12.17
C LYS A 446 11.38 5.43 -13.66
#